data_AF-A0A139DCI6-F1
#
_entry.id   AF-A0A139DCI6-F1
#
_cell.length_a   1.000
_cell.length_b   1.000
_cell.length_c   1.000
_cell.angle_alpha   90.00
_cell.angle_beta   90.00
_cell.angle_gamma   90.00
#
_symmetry.space_group_name_H-M   'P 1'
#
loop_
_entity.id
_entity.type
_entity.pdbx_description
1 polymer ?
#
loop_
_entity_poly.entity_id
_entity_poly.type
_entity_poly.pdbx_seq_one_letter_code
_entity_poly.pdbx_strand_id
1 'polypeptide(L)'
;EAPHEEAIHCLLAGNGSRSRYLTRLMEDKEIWQSLVKGAFGNTEVNLVVHKPLEMSEQDPHAPTGKTGVALGLLRIKPGENTLLINHVLNKHDDQAPFSWFVGRLRRNQFKPMIQPNAPYGEWVELGPLQQGIFNLYSSRSPRAKQMKAGDAELRKQRLDFPAASKEAKLFARPIAPNEIALATAESVSEIDRNEQQVYSLN
;
A
#
# COMPACT_ATOMS: atom_id res chain seq x y z
N GLU A 1 1.33 -25.98 -1.70
CA GLU A 1 0.67 -27.22 -1.24
C GLU A 1 0.40 -27.08 0.25
N ALA A 2 -0.71 -27.62 0.76
CA ALA A 2 -0.92 -27.65 2.22
C ALA A 2 0.08 -28.64 2.83
N PRO A 3 0.69 -28.34 3.99
CA PRO A 3 1.65 -29.25 4.61
C PRO A 3 0.93 -30.57 4.90
N HIS A 4 1.41 -31.64 4.29
CA HIS A 4 0.90 -32.98 4.53
C HIS A 4 1.31 -33.36 5.96
N GLU A 5 0.34 -33.79 6.79
CA GLU A 5 0.49 -34.28 8.18
C GLU A 5 0.60 -33.24 9.31
N GLU A 6 0.87 -31.96 9.06
CA GLU A 6 0.94 -30.95 10.12
C GLU A 6 -0.43 -30.36 10.49
N ALA A 7 -0.64 -30.09 11.78
CA ALA A 7 -1.86 -29.44 12.26
C ALA A 7 -1.89 -27.96 11.84
N ILE A 8 -2.97 -27.54 11.20
CA ILE A 8 -3.26 -26.14 10.90
C ILE A 8 -3.97 -25.55 12.13
N HIS A 9 -3.29 -24.64 12.83
CA HIS A 9 -3.87 -23.94 13.98
C HIS A 9 -4.60 -22.68 13.52
N CYS A 10 -5.93 -22.67 13.65
CA CYS A 10 -6.76 -21.51 13.35
C CYS A 10 -7.03 -20.71 14.64
N LEU A 11 -6.41 -19.53 14.75
CA LEU A 11 -6.59 -18.62 15.89
C LEU A 11 -7.69 -17.61 15.58
N LEU A 12 -8.85 -17.74 16.23
CA LEU A 12 -9.97 -16.84 16.00
C LEU A 12 -9.75 -15.48 16.70
N ALA A 13 -9.60 -14.42 15.91
CA ALA A 13 -9.29 -13.09 16.44
C ALA A 13 -10.53 -12.19 16.58
N GLY A 14 -10.76 -11.72 17.80
CA GLY A 14 -11.66 -10.60 18.08
C GLY A 14 -13.15 -10.93 18.12
N ASN A 15 -13.95 -9.87 18.23
CA ASN A 15 -15.37 -9.97 18.59
C ASN A 15 -16.23 -10.63 17.50
N GLY A 16 -15.85 -10.50 16.23
CA GLY A 16 -16.58 -11.11 15.11
C GLY A 16 -16.64 -12.63 15.22
N SER A 17 -15.54 -13.26 15.64
CA SER A 17 -15.45 -14.70 15.81
C SER A 17 -16.18 -15.25 17.03
N ARG A 18 -16.75 -14.40 17.89
CA ARG A 18 -17.66 -14.81 18.99
C ARG A 18 -19.12 -14.86 18.55
N SER A 19 -19.40 -14.56 17.29
CA SER A 19 -20.76 -14.63 16.75
C SER A 19 -21.33 -16.03 16.90
N ARG A 20 -22.55 -16.12 17.47
CA ARG A 20 -23.31 -17.39 17.56
C ARG A 20 -23.43 -18.12 16.24
N TYR A 21 -23.46 -17.38 15.13
CA TYR A 21 -23.54 -17.96 13.79
C TYR A 21 -22.25 -18.70 13.43
N LEU A 22 -21.09 -18.11 13.70
CA LEU A 22 -19.79 -18.75 13.43
C LEU A 22 -19.56 -19.95 14.35
N THR A 23 -19.90 -19.83 15.64
CA THR A 23 -19.82 -20.97 16.57
C THR A 23 -20.66 -22.15 16.08
N ARG A 24 -21.91 -21.89 15.68
CA ARG A 24 -22.80 -22.93 15.17
C ARG A 24 -22.30 -23.59 13.89
N LEU A 25 -21.71 -22.80 12.97
CA LEU A 25 -21.12 -23.31 11.74
C LEU A 25 -19.92 -24.24 11.99
N MET A 26 -19.15 -24.01 13.06
CA MET A 26 -18.01 -24.87 13.43
C MET A 26 -18.44 -26.14 14.18
N GLU A 27 -19.56 -26.08 14.90
CA GLU A 27 -20.10 -27.23 15.64
C GLU A 27 -20.88 -28.19 14.72
N ASP A 28 -21.46 -27.68 13.64
CA ASP A 28 -22.13 -28.49 12.62
C ASP A 28 -21.10 -29.20 11.72
N LYS A 29 -20.95 -30.51 11.93
CA LYS A 29 -19.94 -31.32 11.23
C LYS A 29 -20.12 -31.33 9.72
N GLU A 30 -21.34 -31.35 9.20
CA GLU A 30 -21.59 -31.43 7.76
C GLU A 30 -21.22 -30.10 7.08
N ILE A 31 -21.68 -28.99 7.68
CA ILE A 31 -21.37 -27.66 7.16
C ILE A 31 -19.88 -27.38 7.28
N TRP A 32 -19.27 -27.72 8.41
CA TRP A 32 -17.84 -27.53 8.64
C TRP A 32 -16.99 -28.31 7.65
N GLN A 33 -17.30 -29.60 7.42
CA GLN A 33 -16.59 -30.41 6.43
C GLN A 33 -16.75 -29.87 5.00
N SER A 34 -17.95 -29.38 4.65
CA SER A 34 -18.20 -28.72 3.36
C SER A 34 -17.33 -27.47 3.18
N LEU A 35 -17.22 -26.63 4.22
CA LEU A 35 -16.37 -25.44 4.19
C LEU A 35 -14.88 -25.78 4.08
N VAL A 36 -14.40 -26.77 4.84
CA VAL A 36 -13.01 -27.24 4.77
C VAL A 36 -12.71 -27.79 3.39
N LYS A 37 -13.60 -28.62 2.82
CA LYS A 37 -13.47 -29.14 1.46
C LYS A 37 -13.50 -28.04 0.40
N GLY A 38 -14.33 -27.01 0.59
CA GLY A 38 -14.36 -25.83 -0.29
C GLY A 38 -13.04 -25.04 -0.28
N ALA A 39 -12.38 -24.96 0.88
CA ALA A 39 -11.12 -24.22 1.04
C ALA A 39 -9.88 -25.02 0.61
N PHE A 40 -9.83 -26.32 0.91
CA PHE A 40 -8.64 -27.16 0.72
C PHE A 40 -8.80 -28.24 -0.37
N GLY A 41 -9.96 -28.28 -1.06
CA GLY A 41 -10.27 -29.31 -2.04
C GLY A 41 -10.39 -30.68 -1.40
N ASN A 42 -9.84 -31.71 -2.05
CA ASN A 42 -9.81 -33.08 -1.52
C ASN A 42 -8.60 -33.33 -0.59
N THR A 43 -7.85 -32.29 -0.22
CA THR A 43 -6.71 -32.42 0.68
C THR A 43 -7.20 -32.64 2.10
N GLU A 44 -6.81 -33.75 2.72
CA GLU A 44 -7.08 -33.95 4.15
C GLU A 44 -6.20 -33.01 4.97
N VAL A 45 -6.84 -32.20 5.80
CA VAL A 45 -6.16 -31.22 6.67
C VAL A 45 -6.57 -31.45 8.12
N ASN A 46 -5.58 -31.46 9.01
CA ASN A 46 -5.82 -31.51 10.45
C ASN A 46 -6.00 -30.07 10.97
N LEU A 47 -7.24 -29.60 11.07
CA LEU A 47 -7.55 -28.22 11.46
C LEU A 47 -7.95 -28.13 12.94
N VAL A 48 -7.17 -27.38 13.73
CA VAL A 48 -7.43 -27.13 15.15
C VAL A 48 -7.87 -25.68 15.35
N VAL A 49 -9.13 -25.46 15.71
CA VAL A 49 -9.70 -24.12 15.90
C VAL A 49 -9.63 -23.71 17.37
N HIS A 50 -8.98 -22.59 17.64
CA HIS A 50 -8.86 -22.00 18.99
C HIS A 50 -9.90 -20.90 19.16
N LYS A 51 -10.75 -21.03 20.19
CA LYS A 51 -11.79 -20.04 20.50
C LYS A 51 -11.16 -18.68 20.87
N PRO A 52 -11.84 -17.56 20.58
CA PRO A 52 -11.38 -16.26 21.05
C PRO A 52 -11.27 -16.23 22.57
N LEU A 53 -10.20 -15.62 23.10
CA LEU A 53 -10.07 -15.34 24.53
C LEU A 53 -11.31 -14.59 25.02
N GLU A 54 -11.78 -14.87 26.24
CA GLU A 54 -12.92 -14.17 26.84
C GLU A 54 -12.58 -12.70 27.16
N MET A 55 -13.59 -11.84 27.19
CA MET A 55 -13.41 -10.45 27.62
C MET A 55 -13.90 -10.38 29.05
N SER A 56 -13.02 -9.96 29.97
CA SER A 56 -13.42 -9.67 31.34
C SER A 56 -14.06 -8.28 31.38
N GLU A 57 -15.26 -8.18 31.94
CA GLU A 57 -15.87 -6.87 32.24
C GLU A 57 -15.17 -6.18 33.42
N GLN A 58 -14.50 -6.95 34.28
CA GLN A 58 -13.74 -6.43 35.42
C GLN A 58 -12.33 -5.94 35.03
N ASP A 59 -11.79 -6.42 33.90
CA ASP A 59 -10.52 -5.96 33.33
C ASP A 59 -10.66 -5.67 31.82
N PRO A 60 -11.09 -4.45 31.46
CA PRO A 60 -11.20 -4.02 30.07
C PRO A 60 -9.86 -3.98 29.31
N HIS A 61 -8.72 -4.01 30.03
CA HIS A 61 -7.38 -4.03 29.45
C HIS A 61 -6.83 -5.45 29.28
N ALA A 62 -7.58 -6.47 29.70
CA ALA A 62 -7.20 -7.86 29.52
C ALA A 62 -6.89 -8.15 28.04
N PRO A 63 -5.80 -8.87 27.75
CA PRO A 63 -5.38 -9.13 26.39
C PRO A 63 -6.46 -9.92 25.63
N THR A 64 -6.92 -9.36 24.51
CA THR A 64 -7.83 -10.05 23.60
C THR A 64 -7.07 -10.77 22.49
N GLY A 65 -7.72 -11.73 21.84
CA GLY A 65 -7.16 -12.42 20.66
C GLY A 65 -6.80 -11.48 19.49
N LYS A 66 -7.29 -10.23 19.46
CA LYS A 66 -6.85 -9.21 18.48
C LYS A 66 -5.38 -8.84 18.70
N THR A 67 -5.02 -8.58 19.95
CA THR A 67 -3.65 -8.27 20.36
C THR A 67 -2.78 -9.52 20.29
N GLY A 68 -3.34 -10.70 20.59
CA GLY A 68 -2.64 -11.99 20.48
C GLY A 68 -2.21 -12.36 19.06
N VAL A 69 -3.05 -12.14 18.04
CA VAL A 69 -2.67 -12.34 16.63
C VAL A 69 -1.63 -11.33 16.16
N ALA A 70 -1.77 -10.05 16.56
CA ALA A 70 -0.75 -9.04 16.29
C ALA A 70 0.60 -9.39 16.95
N LEU A 71 0.59 -9.84 18.21
CA LEU A 71 1.78 -10.28 18.93
C LEU A 71 2.39 -11.58 18.35
N GLY A 72 1.56 -12.50 17.85
CA GLY A 72 2.01 -13.72 17.17
C GLY A 72 2.75 -13.42 15.87
N LEU A 73 2.27 -12.44 15.09
CA LEU A 73 2.99 -11.92 13.91
C LEU A 73 4.27 -11.15 14.29
N LEU A 74 4.31 -10.52 15.47
CA LEU A 74 5.46 -9.73 15.93
C LEU A 74 6.55 -10.55 16.64
N ARG A 75 6.23 -11.71 17.22
CA ARG A 75 7.20 -12.59 17.91
C ARG A 75 8.06 -13.45 16.98
N ILE A 76 8.05 -13.17 15.68
CA ILE A 76 8.92 -13.81 14.68
C ILE A 76 10.35 -13.27 14.84
N LYS A 77 11.23 -14.04 15.51
CA LYS A 77 12.69 -13.83 15.56
C LYS A 77 13.38 -15.11 16.08
N PRO A 78 14.68 -15.33 15.77
CA PRO A 78 15.28 -15.69 14.49
C PRO A 78 15.57 -17.22 14.44
N GLY A 79 15.17 -17.90 13.36
CA GLY A 79 15.42 -19.33 13.17
C GLY A 79 14.28 -20.16 12.54
N GLU A 80 13.13 -19.57 12.22
CA GLU A 80 11.95 -20.31 11.71
C GLU A 80 11.62 -20.04 10.24
N ASN A 81 11.24 -21.12 9.53
CA ASN A 81 10.80 -21.17 8.13
C ASN A 81 9.36 -20.66 7.96
N THR A 82 9.09 -19.40 8.30
CA THR A 82 7.79 -18.78 7.98
C THR A 82 7.94 -17.81 6.82
N LEU A 83 7.41 -18.19 5.66
CA LEU A 83 7.44 -17.39 4.43
C LEU A 83 6.33 -16.34 4.46
N LEU A 84 6.66 -15.11 4.86
CA LEU A 84 5.78 -13.95 4.64
C LEU A 84 5.80 -13.59 3.15
N ILE A 85 4.83 -14.07 2.38
CA ILE A 85 4.68 -13.68 0.98
C ILE A 85 3.93 -12.34 0.91
N ASN A 86 4.65 -11.24 1.06
CA ASN A 86 4.08 -9.93 0.76
C ASN A 86 4.29 -9.59 -0.72
N HIS A 87 3.30 -9.94 -1.54
CA HIS A 87 3.32 -9.69 -2.99
C HIS A 87 3.49 -8.20 -3.37
N VAL A 88 3.28 -7.27 -2.43
CA VAL A 88 3.49 -5.82 -2.63
C VAL A 88 4.95 -5.43 -2.44
N LEU A 89 5.67 -6.04 -1.49
CA LEU A 89 7.10 -5.77 -1.24
C LEU A 89 8.00 -6.40 -2.30
N ASN A 90 7.64 -7.60 -2.79
CA ASN A 90 8.41 -8.29 -3.83
C ASN A 90 8.43 -7.55 -5.19
N LYS A 91 7.53 -6.58 -5.41
CA LYS A 91 7.49 -5.78 -6.64
C LYS A 91 8.35 -4.50 -6.56
N HIS A 92 8.80 -4.13 -5.36
CA HIS A 92 9.48 -2.87 -5.09
C HIS A 92 10.73 -3.06 -4.22
N ASP A 93 11.51 -4.13 -4.45
CA ASP A 93 12.78 -4.41 -3.73
C ASP A 93 12.69 -4.20 -2.20
N ASP A 94 11.66 -4.77 -1.55
CA ASP A 94 11.40 -4.66 -0.11
C ASP A 94 11.12 -3.23 0.42
N GLN A 95 10.92 -2.26 -0.47
CA GLN A 95 10.50 -0.92 -0.13
C GLN A 95 8.97 -0.79 -0.20
N ALA A 96 8.39 0.03 0.69
CA ALA A 96 6.97 0.36 0.60
C ALA A 96 6.66 1.01 -0.77
N PRO A 97 5.51 0.74 -1.40
CA PRO A 97 5.21 1.30 -2.71
C PRO A 97 4.97 2.81 -2.68
N PHE A 98 5.19 3.47 -3.82
CA PHE A 98 4.84 4.87 -4.01
C PHE A 98 3.35 5.11 -3.76
N SER A 99 3.00 6.10 -2.92
CA SER A 99 1.63 6.23 -2.38
C SER A 99 0.84 7.44 -2.90
N TRP A 100 1.37 8.17 -3.87
CA TRP A 100 0.83 9.47 -4.29
C TRP A 100 0.37 9.48 -5.76
N PHE A 101 -0.63 10.30 -6.02
CA PHE A 101 -0.91 10.83 -7.34
C PHE A 101 -0.14 12.14 -7.50
N VAL A 102 0.67 12.27 -8.56
CA VAL A 102 1.43 13.49 -8.85
C VAL A 102 1.20 13.91 -10.30
N GLY A 103 0.99 15.19 -10.52
CA GLY A 103 0.84 15.73 -11.86
C GLY A 103 0.55 17.21 -11.88
N ARG A 104 -0.31 17.63 -12.81
CA ARG A 104 -0.66 19.03 -13.03
C ARG A 104 -2.15 19.23 -13.23
N LEU A 105 -2.59 20.48 -13.13
CA LEU A 105 -3.91 20.87 -13.63
C LEU A 105 -3.86 21.10 -15.14
N ARG A 106 -4.88 20.59 -15.84
CA ARG A 106 -5.16 20.91 -17.24
C ARG A 106 -6.66 21.16 -17.39
N ARG A 107 -7.03 22.32 -17.94
CA ARG A 107 -8.44 22.75 -18.07
C ARG A 107 -9.22 22.63 -16.75
N ASN A 108 -8.61 23.11 -15.67
CA ASN A 108 -9.16 23.09 -14.30
C ASN A 108 -9.40 21.69 -13.70
N GLN A 109 -8.88 20.62 -14.32
CA GLN A 109 -8.98 19.25 -13.83
C GLN A 109 -7.59 18.71 -13.49
N PHE A 110 -7.49 17.96 -12.40
CA PHE A 110 -6.25 17.28 -12.04
C PHE A 110 -6.00 16.13 -13.01
N LYS A 111 -4.79 16.13 -13.57
CA LYS A 111 -4.27 15.05 -14.40
C LYS A 111 -3.11 14.45 -13.63
N PRO A 112 -3.27 13.24 -13.06
CA PRO A 112 -2.18 12.51 -12.42
C PRO A 112 -1.34 11.78 -13.48
N MET A 113 -0.04 12.07 -13.51
CA MET A 113 0.94 11.49 -14.42
C MET A 113 1.64 10.31 -13.74
N ILE A 114 2.00 10.50 -12.48
CA ILE A 114 2.48 9.44 -11.60
C ILE A 114 1.31 9.00 -10.73
N GLN A 115 1.11 7.69 -10.63
CA GLN A 115 0.04 7.06 -9.85
C GLN A 115 0.65 6.23 -8.71
N PRO A 116 -0.13 5.88 -7.67
CA PRO A 116 0.32 4.94 -6.66
C PRO A 116 0.79 3.62 -7.27
N ASN A 117 1.80 3.01 -6.67
CA ASN A 117 2.53 1.83 -7.16
C ASN A 117 3.29 2.05 -8.48
N ALA A 118 3.54 3.29 -8.89
CA ALA A 118 4.47 3.56 -9.98
C ALA A 118 5.85 2.94 -9.68
N PRO A 119 6.54 2.37 -10.68
CA PRO A 119 7.88 1.84 -10.49
C PRO A 119 8.85 2.94 -10.06
N TYR A 120 9.84 2.58 -9.26
CA TYR A 120 10.93 3.48 -8.88
C TYR A 120 11.93 3.62 -10.03
N GLY A 121 12.57 4.80 -10.10
CA GLY A 121 13.65 5.05 -11.04
C GLY A 121 13.23 5.51 -12.45
N GLU A 122 11.97 5.34 -12.84
CA GLU A 122 11.47 5.74 -14.16
C GLU A 122 11.09 7.23 -14.23
N TRP A 123 11.65 7.95 -15.20
CA TRP A 123 11.34 9.35 -15.45
C TRP A 123 10.02 9.52 -16.21
N VAL A 124 9.13 10.35 -15.66
CA VAL A 124 7.83 10.69 -16.24
C VAL A 124 7.78 12.18 -16.56
N GLU A 125 7.39 12.52 -17.79
CA GLU A 125 7.15 13.91 -18.19
C GLU A 125 5.89 14.46 -17.51
N LEU A 126 6.04 15.53 -16.72
CA LEU A 126 4.90 16.24 -16.12
C LEU A 126 4.37 17.35 -17.04
N GLY A 127 5.27 17.99 -17.79
CA GLY A 127 4.95 18.96 -18.84
C GLY A 127 5.88 20.19 -18.85
N PRO A 128 5.59 21.19 -19.70
CA PRO A 128 6.42 22.38 -19.87
C PRO A 128 6.38 23.29 -18.64
N LEU A 129 7.49 24.00 -18.42
CA LEU A 129 7.60 25.09 -17.46
C LEU A 129 6.93 26.35 -18.03
N GLN A 130 6.21 27.10 -17.20
CA GLN A 130 5.61 28.38 -17.58
C GLN A 130 6.44 29.49 -16.95
N GLN A 131 7.26 30.19 -17.75
CA GLN A 131 8.17 31.24 -17.26
C GLN A 131 9.11 30.73 -16.16
N GLY A 132 9.66 29.51 -16.32
CA GLY A 132 10.49 28.86 -15.32
C GLY A 132 9.73 28.32 -14.11
N ILE A 133 8.39 28.36 -14.11
CA ILE A 133 7.56 27.96 -12.96
C ILE A 133 6.76 26.71 -13.32
N PHE A 134 6.69 25.75 -12.39
CA PHE A 134 5.79 24.62 -12.46
C PHE A 134 4.89 24.57 -11.22
N ASN A 135 3.57 24.42 -11.44
CA ASN A 135 2.64 24.15 -10.34
C ASN A 135 2.41 22.65 -10.28
N LEU A 136 3.08 21.99 -9.34
CA LEU A 136 2.93 20.57 -9.05
C LEU A 136 1.67 20.36 -8.21
N TYR A 137 0.90 19.35 -8.55
CA TYR A 137 -0.28 18.95 -7.80
C TYR A 137 -0.14 17.51 -7.31
N SER A 138 -0.44 17.28 -6.04
CA SER A 138 -0.35 15.96 -5.40
C SER A 138 -1.56 15.62 -4.53
N SER A 139 -1.90 14.33 -4.47
CA SER A 139 -2.98 13.81 -3.61
C SER A 139 -2.77 12.33 -3.28
N ARG A 140 -3.30 11.87 -2.13
CA ARG A 140 -3.38 10.43 -1.76
C ARG A 140 -4.78 9.85 -2.01
N SER A 141 -5.74 10.68 -2.41
CA SER A 141 -7.12 10.28 -2.53
C SER A 141 -7.34 9.38 -3.77
N PRO A 142 -8.09 8.26 -3.64
CA PRO A 142 -8.51 7.48 -4.80
C PRO A 142 -9.33 8.29 -5.81
N ARG A 143 -9.91 9.42 -5.38
CA ARG A 143 -10.71 10.33 -6.22
C ARG A 143 -9.86 11.30 -7.06
N ALA A 144 -8.53 11.22 -6.99
CA ALA A 144 -7.60 12.12 -7.68
C ALA A 144 -7.98 12.40 -9.15
N LYS A 145 -8.36 11.38 -9.93
CA LYS A 145 -8.73 11.54 -11.36
C LYS A 145 -9.96 12.43 -11.60
N GLN A 146 -10.77 12.69 -10.58
CA GLN A 146 -12.00 13.50 -10.65
C GLN A 146 -11.83 14.88 -10.01
N MET A 147 -10.68 15.16 -9.39
CA MET A 147 -10.43 16.40 -8.67
C MET A 147 -10.28 17.59 -9.62
N LYS A 148 -10.67 18.76 -9.12
CA LYS A 148 -10.54 20.05 -9.80
C LYS A 148 -9.63 20.98 -8.99
N ALA A 149 -9.30 22.14 -9.54
CA ALA A 149 -8.59 23.15 -8.79
C ALA A 149 -9.38 23.56 -7.53
N GLY A 150 -8.68 23.67 -6.40
CA GLY A 150 -9.28 24.08 -5.13
C GLY A 150 -9.90 22.93 -4.31
N ASP A 151 -9.79 21.69 -4.76
CA ASP A 151 -10.19 20.53 -3.96
C ASP A 151 -9.34 20.44 -2.68
N ALA A 152 -9.98 20.17 -1.53
CA ALA A 152 -9.32 20.17 -0.22
C ALA A 152 -8.26 19.06 -0.09
N GLU A 153 -8.42 17.95 -0.82
CA GLU A 153 -7.49 16.82 -0.83
C GLU A 153 -6.41 16.95 -1.92
N LEU A 154 -6.40 18.07 -2.67
CA LEU A 154 -5.43 18.33 -3.73
C LEU A 154 -4.46 19.44 -3.31
N ARG A 155 -3.22 19.05 -3.05
CA ARG A 155 -2.17 19.99 -2.66
C ARG A 155 -1.50 20.59 -3.87
N LYS A 156 -1.28 21.90 -3.83
CA LYS A 156 -0.57 22.65 -4.87
C LYS A 156 0.78 23.10 -4.31
N GLN A 157 1.85 22.73 -5.00
CA GLN A 157 3.18 23.24 -4.75
C GLN A 157 3.66 24.04 -5.96
N ARG A 158 4.16 25.26 -5.71
CA ARG A 158 4.87 26.03 -6.72
C ARG A 158 6.35 25.65 -6.68
N LEU A 159 6.91 25.32 -7.85
CA LEU A 159 8.31 25.02 -8.06
C LEU A 159 8.89 26.05 -9.03
N ASP A 160 10.00 26.68 -8.63
CA ASP A 160 10.67 27.73 -9.40
C ASP A 160 12.02 27.21 -9.92
N PHE A 161 12.20 27.28 -11.24
CA PHE A 161 13.38 26.84 -11.99
C PHE A 161 13.93 28.00 -12.83
N PRO A 162 14.56 29.01 -12.21
CA PRO A 162 14.99 30.23 -12.90
C PRO A 162 16.09 30.00 -13.95
N ALA A 163 16.87 28.93 -13.82
CA ALA A 163 17.94 28.56 -14.74
C ALA A 163 17.48 27.67 -15.92
N ALA A 164 16.21 27.25 -15.96
CA ALA A 164 15.71 26.36 -16.99
C ALA A 164 15.54 27.07 -18.35
N SER A 165 15.81 26.36 -19.45
CA SER A 165 15.60 26.88 -20.82
C SER A 165 14.11 27.15 -21.10
N LYS A 166 13.81 28.00 -22.09
CA LYS A 166 12.42 28.34 -22.45
C LYS A 166 11.61 27.14 -22.93
N GLU A 167 12.28 26.11 -23.46
CA GLU A 167 11.67 24.90 -24.00
C GLU A 167 11.74 23.72 -23.02
N ALA A 168 12.33 23.94 -21.84
CA ALA A 168 12.48 22.90 -20.83
C ALA A 168 11.12 22.42 -20.29
N LYS A 169 11.07 21.10 -20.09
CA LYS A 169 9.98 20.37 -19.45
C LYS A 169 10.44 19.87 -18.10
N LEU A 170 9.48 19.72 -17.19
CA LEU A 170 9.70 19.09 -15.90
C LEU A 170 9.46 17.58 -16.01
N PHE A 171 10.45 16.82 -15.57
CA PHE A 171 10.39 15.39 -15.38
C PHE A 171 10.42 15.06 -13.89
N ALA A 172 9.73 13.99 -13.52
CA ALA A 172 9.73 13.48 -12.16
C ALA A 172 9.87 11.96 -12.16
N ARG A 173 10.62 11.41 -11.21
CA ARG A 173 10.68 9.96 -10.96
C ARG A 173 10.43 9.67 -9.47
N PRO A 174 9.63 8.65 -9.13
CA PRO A 174 9.56 8.15 -7.77
C PRO A 174 10.92 7.61 -7.31
N ILE A 175 11.34 7.98 -6.10
CA ILE A 175 12.56 7.46 -5.46
C ILE A 175 12.30 6.84 -4.07
N ALA A 176 11.20 7.22 -3.42
CA ALA A 176 10.76 6.67 -2.13
C ALA A 176 9.22 6.76 -2.01
N PRO A 177 8.56 6.17 -0.99
CA PRO A 177 7.09 6.11 -0.86
C PRO A 177 6.37 7.46 -0.91
N ASN A 178 7.07 8.53 -0.52
CA ASN A 178 6.62 9.91 -0.46
C ASN A 178 7.64 10.88 -1.08
N GLU A 179 8.58 10.41 -1.90
CA GLU A 179 9.61 11.28 -2.49
C GLU A 179 9.72 11.08 -4.00
N ILE A 180 9.94 12.19 -4.69
CA ILE A 180 10.21 12.23 -6.12
C ILE A 180 11.49 13.01 -6.38
N ALA A 181 12.30 12.54 -7.32
CA ALA A 181 13.35 13.36 -7.91
C ALA A 181 12.76 14.15 -9.09
N LEU A 182 13.16 15.41 -9.22
CA LEU A 182 12.74 16.36 -10.23
C LEU A 182 13.94 16.77 -11.07
N ALA A 183 13.74 16.90 -12.38
CA ALA A 183 14.76 17.41 -13.29
C ALA A 183 14.09 18.20 -14.41
N THR A 184 14.76 19.26 -14.87
CA THR A 184 14.35 20.03 -16.04
C THR A 184 15.20 19.60 -17.23
N ALA A 185 14.58 19.32 -18.38
CA ALA A 185 15.29 18.94 -19.60
C ALA A 185 14.41 19.18 -20.84
N GLU A 186 15.01 19.22 -22.03
CA GLU A 186 14.25 19.26 -23.29
C GLU A 186 13.78 17.85 -23.69
N SER A 187 14.58 16.84 -23.36
CA SER A 187 14.28 15.42 -23.60
C SER A 187 14.74 14.51 -22.46
N VAL A 188 14.22 13.28 -22.41
CA VAL A 188 14.57 12.28 -21.38
C VAL A 188 16.07 11.96 -21.38
N SER A 189 16.70 11.96 -22.55
CA SER A 189 18.13 11.64 -22.74
C SER A 189 19.08 12.67 -22.11
N GLU A 190 18.59 13.87 -21.80
CA GLU A 190 19.40 14.94 -21.21
C GLU A 190 19.24 15.04 -19.69
N ILE A 191 18.29 14.30 -19.10
CA ILE A 191 17.97 14.40 -17.67
C ILE A 191 19.18 14.08 -16.80
N ASP A 192 19.99 13.09 -17.16
CA ASP A 192 21.16 12.68 -16.37
C ASP A 192 22.27 13.74 -16.35
N ARG A 193 22.22 14.73 -17.25
CA ARG A 193 23.17 15.85 -17.29
C ARG A 193 22.70 17.06 -16.48
N ASN A 194 21.43 17.10 -16.09
CA ASN A 194 20.83 18.24 -15.42
C ASN A 194 20.75 18.01 -13.90
N GLU A 195 20.75 19.12 -13.14
CA GLU A 195 20.63 19.06 -11.68
C GLU A 195 19.32 18.38 -11.26
N GLN A 196 19.45 17.36 -10.40
CA GLN A 196 18.31 16.63 -9.85
C GLN A 196 17.97 17.18 -8.48
N GLN A 197 16.72 17.57 -8.27
CA GLN A 197 16.22 18.05 -6.99
C GLN A 197 15.29 17.00 -6.38
N VAL A 198 15.52 16.64 -5.11
CA VAL A 198 14.62 15.74 -4.38
C VAL A 198 13.50 16.54 -3.73
N TYR A 199 12.27 16.07 -3.87
CA TYR A 199 11.08 16.68 -3.31
C TYR A 199 10.24 15.67 -2.52
N SER A 200 9.98 15.99 -1.26
CA SER A 200 9.11 15.21 -0.38
C SER A 200 7.66 15.67 -0.50
N LEU A 201 6.78 14.73 -0.80
CA LEU A 201 5.33 14.89 -0.89
C LEU A 201 4.74 14.77 0.51
N ASN A 202 4.20 15.88 1.01
CA ASN A 202 3.52 15.95 2.29
C ASN A 202 2.03 16.08 2.10
#